data_AF-A0A6P8HJH3-F1
#
_entry.id   AF-A0A6P8HJH3-F1
#
_cell.length_a   1.000
_cell.length_b   1.000
_cell.length_c   1.000
_cell.angle_alpha   90.00
_cell.angle_beta   90.00
_cell.angle_gamma   90.00
#
_symmetry.space_group_name_H-M   'P 1'
#
loop_
_entity.id
_entity.type
_entity.pdbx_description
1 polymer ?
#
loop_
_entity_poly.entity_id
_entity_poly.type
_entity_poly.pdbx_seq_one_letter_code
_entity_poly.pdbx_strand_id
1 'polypeptide(L)'
;MIPDNHSTSVKRLHSLITRLRKEPETLKQYDEVIKDQIEKGVVERVTDTNDGEKVGHVHYLPHREVMRSDRSTTKLRVVYDASSKGPKNVGPSLNDCLYTGQSLTPLLFDILLRFRTHRLAITSDIEKAFLNISISPEHRNFLRFVWVNNIEDEDPAIEVFRFTRLVFGLTSSPYILNATIRHHLDQYAQQDPGFVKEVVNSLYVDDYTSGADDLKSASELALKVKQRMLEGGFNMRKFTSNSTELIQELQDIKLFSNSLNPTLTLNAKC
;
A
#
# COMPACT_ATOMS: atom_id res chain seq x y z
N MET A 1 -13.93 16.99 16.52
CA MET A 1 -14.92 16.13 15.82
C MET A 1 -14.80 16.41 14.34
N ILE A 2 -14.63 15.38 13.51
CA ILE A 2 -14.45 15.55 12.06
C ILE A 2 -15.78 16.00 11.42
N PRO A 3 -15.78 17.02 10.53
CA PRO A 3 -16.99 17.47 9.87
C PRO A 3 -17.48 16.45 8.84
N ASP A 4 -18.80 16.39 8.65
CA ASP A 4 -19.37 15.67 7.51
C ASP A 4 -18.96 16.35 6.19
N ASN A 5 -18.47 15.54 5.26
CA ASN A 5 -18.04 15.96 3.93
C ASN A 5 -18.74 15.20 2.80
N HIS A 6 -19.81 14.45 3.09
CA HIS A 6 -20.54 13.64 2.10
C HIS A 6 -20.94 14.44 0.86
N SER A 7 -21.58 15.61 1.06
CA SER A 7 -22.00 16.50 -0.04
C SER A 7 -20.84 16.99 -0.91
N THR A 8 -19.65 17.15 -0.33
CA THR A 8 -18.44 17.55 -1.06
C THR A 8 -17.90 16.39 -1.88
N SER A 9 -17.87 15.19 -1.31
CA SER A 9 -17.46 13.96 -2.00
C SER A 9 -18.37 13.62 -3.18
N VAL A 10 -19.70 13.75 -3.02
CA VAL A 10 -20.67 13.57 -4.11
C VAL A 10 -20.48 14.58 -5.25
N LYS A 11 -20.29 15.87 -4.94
CA LYS A 11 -20.01 16.89 -5.97
C LYS A 11 -18.72 16.59 -6.75
N ARG A 12 -17.68 16.13 -6.05
CA ARG A 12 -16.41 15.71 -6.68
C ARG A 12 -16.62 14.46 -7.55
N LEU A 13 -17.42 13.49 -7.10
CA LEU A 13 -17.78 12.31 -7.88
C LEU A 13 -18.52 12.68 -9.18
N HIS A 14 -19.54 13.54 -9.13
CA HIS A 14 -20.22 13.98 -10.34
C HIS A 14 -19.26 14.63 -11.34
N SER A 15 -18.41 15.54 -10.84
CA SER A 15 -17.39 16.19 -11.68
C SER A 15 -16.41 15.20 -12.30
N LEU A 16 -16.03 14.17 -11.53
CA LEU A 16 -15.18 13.07 -11.98
C LEU A 16 -15.87 12.26 -13.09
N ILE A 17 -17.10 11.80 -12.87
CA ILE A 17 -17.87 11.01 -13.85
C ILE A 17 -18.11 11.81 -15.13
N THR A 18 -18.52 13.08 -15.04
CA THR A 18 -18.71 13.95 -16.22
C THR A 18 -17.44 14.05 -17.07
N ARG A 19 -16.27 14.09 -16.42
CA ARG A 19 -14.99 14.12 -17.12
C ARG A 19 -14.63 12.75 -17.70
N LEU A 20 -14.73 11.68 -16.91
CA LEU A 20 -14.39 10.32 -17.33
C LEU A 20 -15.31 9.78 -18.42
N ARG A 21 -16.57 10.23 -18.51
CA ARG A 21 -17.46 9.90 -19.64
C ARG A 21 -16.92 10.37 -21.00
N LYS A 22 -16.04 11.37 -21.02
CA LYS A 22 -15.33 11.81 -22.24
C LYS A 22 -14.16 10.87 -22.62
N GLU A 23 -13.77 9.99 -21.71
CA GLU A 23 -12.68 9.02 -21.87
C GLU A 23 -13.17 7.62 -21.46
N PRO A 24 -13.99 6.94 -22.28
CA PRO A 24 -14.68 5.71 -21.90
C PRO A 24 -13.75 4.59 -21.42
N GLU A 25 -12.57 4.48 -22.01
CA GLU A 25 -11.57 3.47 -21.62
C GLU A 25 -10.98 3.76 -20.22
N THR A 26 -10.76 5.03 -19.89
CA THR A 26 -10.33 5.45 -18.54
C THR A 26 -11.44 5.17 -17.52
N LEU A 27 -12.69 5.44 -17.86
CA LEU A 27 -13.85 5.17 -17.00
C LEU A 27 -14.00 3.67 -16.69
N LYS A 28 -13.90 2.81 -17.71
CA LYS A 28 -13.93 1.35 -17.54
C LYS A 28 -12.80 0.85 -16.64
N GLN A 29 -11.56 1.29 -16.90
CA GLN A 29 -10.42 0.92 -16.05
C GLN A 29 -10.59 1.38 -14.60
N TYR A 30 -11.20 2.55 -14.39
CA TYR A 30 -11.52 3.04 -13.05
C TYR A 30 -12.49 2.11 -12.32
N ASP A 31 -13.57 1.75 -13.00
CA ASP A 31 -14.63 0.88 -12.47
C ASP A 31 -14.10 -0.54 -12.20
N GLU A 32 -13.26 -1.07 -13.10
CA GLU A 32 -12.55 -2.34 -12.92
C GLU A 32 -11.67 -2.33 -11.66
N VAL A 33 -10.96 -1.23 -11.39
CA VAL A 33 -10.14 -1.10 -10.16
C VAL A 33 -11.01 -1.18 -8.90
N ILE A 34 -12.18 -0.54 -8.89
CA ILE A 34 -13.09 -0.60 -7.74
C ILE A 34 -13.69 -2.01 -7.59
N LYS A 35 -14.14 -2.61 -8.69
CA LYS A 35 -14.66 -4.00 -8.69
C LYS A 35 -13.63 -5.00 -8.19
N ASP A 36 -12.39 -4.89 -8.65
CA ASP A 36 -11.26 -5.72 -8.19
C ASP A 36 -10.99 -5.55 -6.69
N GLN A 37 -11.10 -4.32 -6.17
CA GLN A 37 -10.97 -4.05 -4.73
C GLN A 37 -12.09 -4.66 -3.91
N ILE A 38 -13.32 -4.70 -4.44
CA ILE A 38 -14.47 -5.36 -3.81
C ILE A 38 -14.28 -6.87 -3.81
N GLU A 39 -13.91 -7.47 -4.95
CA GLU A 39 -13.69 -8.91 -5.08
C GLU A 39 -12.59 -9.41 -4.14
N LYS A 40 -11.51 -8.63 -4.00
CA LYS A 40 -10.41 -8.93 -3.06
C LYS A 40 -10.73 -8.62 -1.60
N GLY A 41 -11.94 -8.12 -1.31
CA GLY A 41 -12.36 -7.74 0.04
C GLY A 41 -11.53 -6.59 0.65
N VAL A 42 -10.89 -5.76 -0.18
CA VAL A 42 -10.19 -4.52 0.24
C VAL A 42 -11.20 -3.42 0.55
N VAL A 43 -12.31 -3.44 -0.18
CA VAL A 43 -13.44 -2.53 -0.05
C VAL A 43 -14.71 -3.35 0.15
N GLU A 44 -15.63 -2.86 0.97
CA GLU A 44 -16.97 -3.43 1.13
C GLU A 44 -18.04 -2.35 0.90
N ARG A 45 -19.20 -2.77 0.36
CA ARG A 45 -20.37 -1.90 0.24
C ARG A 45 -20.97 -1.68 1.64
N VAL A 46 -21.39 -0.46 1.94
CA VAL A 46 -22.09 -0.14 3.18
C VAL A 46 -23.57 -0.47 3.01
N THR A 47 -24.07 -1.47 3.74
CA THR A 47 -25.48 -1.89 3.73
C THR A 47 -26.29 -1.28 4.86
N ASP A 48 -25.63 -0.94 5.97
CA ASP A 48 -26.28 -0.44 7.18
C ASP A 48 -26.29 1.10 7.16
N THR A 49 -27.42 1.67 6.76
CA THR A 49 -27.74 3.09 7.01
C THR A 49 -28.37 3.31 8.40
N ASN A 50 -28.45 2.24 9.22
CA ASN A 50 -29.18 2.22 10.49
C ASN A 50 -28.40 2.67 11.73
N ASP A 51 -27.09 2.87 11.63
CA ASP A 51 -26.37 3.58 12.69
C ASP A 51 -26.57 5.06 12.46
N GLY A 52 -27.52 5.67 13.20
CA GLY A 52 -27.81 7.10 13.13
C GLY A 52 -26.53 7.90 12.94
N GLU A 53 -26.34 8.41 11.73
CA GLU A 53 -25.09 8.97 11.21
C GLU A 53 -24.79 10.28 11.93
N LYS A 54 -24.31 10.16 13.16
CA LYS A 54 -23.93 11.31 13.97
C LYS A 54 -22.70 11.92 13.34
N VAL A 55 -22.79 13.22 13.08
CA VAL A 55 -21.63 14.07 12.74
C VAL A 55 -20.48 13.70 13.67
N GLY A 56 -19.30 13.43 13.10
CA GLY A 56 -18.12 13.01 13.85
C GLY A 56 -17.74 11.53 13.81
N HIS A 57 -18.61 10.65 13.30
CA HIS A 57 -18.36 9.20 13.23
C HIS A 57 -18.18 8.65 11.81
N VAL A 58 -18.34 9.51 10.80
CA VAL A 58 -18.26 9.14 9.39
C VAL A 58 -17.42 10.18 8.65
N HIS A 59 -16.62 9.71 7.69
CA HIS A 59 -15.90 10.57 6.76
C HIS A 59 -15.76 9.89 5.40
N TYR A 60 -15.82 10.70 4.35
CA TYR A 60 -15.72 10.26 2.97
C TYR A 60 -14.41 10.73 2.37
N LEU A 61 -13.73 9.86 1.63
CA LEU A 61 -12.51 10.15 0.91
C LEU A 61 -12.87 10.44 -0.55
N PRO A 62 -12.83 11.70 -1.01
CA PRO A 62 -12.90 11.96 -2.44
C PRO A 62 -11.76 11.25 -3.14
N HIS A 63 -12.00 10.82 -4.36
CA HIS A 63 -11.00 10.09 -5.13
C HIS A 63 -10.86 10.63 -6.54
N ARG A 64 -9.75 10.27 -7.17
CA ARG A 64 -9.42 10.62 -8.54
C ARG A 64 -8.45 9.61 -9.12
N GLU A 65 -8.38 9.54 -10.43
CA GLU A 65 -7.38 8.75 -11.12
C GLU A 65 -6.03 9.48 -11.18
N VAL A 66 -4.98 8.69 -11.16
CA VAL A 66 -3.61 9.10 -11.47
C VAL A 66 -3.07 8.14 -12.52
N MET A 67 -2.71 8.68 -13.67
CA MET A 67 -2.09 7.92 -14.75
C MET A 67 -0.59 7.77 -14.49
N ARG A 68 -0.12 6.54 -14.54
CA ARG A 68 1.30 6.19 -14.47
C ARG A 68 1.77 5.73 -15.85
N SER A 69 2.48 6.61 -16.54
CA SER A 69 3.06 6.35 -17.86
C SER A 69 4.26 5.39 -17.82
N ASP A 70 4.78 5.07 -16.62
CA ASP A 70 6.02 4.33 -16.36
C ASP A 70 5.82 2.83 -16.13
N ARG A 71 4.59 2.29 -16.14
CA ARG A 71 4.32 0.87 -15.84
C ARG A 71 3.65 0.11 -16.99
N SER A 72 4.12 -1.12 -17.21
CA SER A 72 3.62 -2.03 -18.25
C SER A 72 2.25 -2.65 -17.95
N THR A 73 1.82 -2.73 -16.68
CA THR A 73 0.68 -3.59 -16.29
C THR A 73 -0.47 -2.91 -15.53
N THR A 74 -0.39 -1.63 -15.18
CA THR A 74 -1.57 -0.88 -14.67
C THR A 74 -1.36 0.63 -14.87
N LYS A 75 -1.92 1.18 -15.94
CA LYS A 75 -1.76 2.60 -16.30
C LYS A 75 -2.55 3.52 -15.37
N LEU A 76 -3.64 3.04 -14.76
CA LEU A 76 -4.53 3.83 -13.91
C LEU A 76 -4.43 3.40 -12.44
N ARG A 77 -4.38 4.38 -11.53
CA ARG A 77 -4.57 4.17 -10.09
C ARG A 77 -5.62 5.10 -9.54
N VAL A 78 -6.46 4.58 -8.65
CA VAL A 78 -7.39 5.39 -7.86
C VAL A 78 -6.69 5.87 -6.59
N VAL A 79 -6.65 7.19 -6.39
CA VAL A 79 -6.06 7.82 -5.21
C VAL A 79 -7.15 8.50 -4.40
N TYR A 80 -7.09 8.31 -3.09
CA TYR A 80 -8.07 8.82 -2.13
C TYR A 80 -7.47 10.00 -1.35
N ASP A 81 -8.24 11.10 -1.26
CA ASP A 81 -7.82 12.37 -0.67
C ASP A 81 -8.29 12.48 0.79
N ALA A 82 -7.47 11.98 1.71
CA ALA A 82 -7.69 12.09 3.14
C ALA A 82 -7.39 13.50 3.72
N SER A 83 -6.88 14.41 2.89
CA SER A 83 -6.66 15.81 3.23
C SER A 83 -7.85 16.70 2.83
N SER A 84 -8.89 16.11 2.22
CA SER A 84 -10.11 16.84 1.89
C SER A 84 -10.80 17.33 3.16
N LYS A 85 -11.08 18.63 3.20
CA LYS A 85 -11.84 19.27 4.28
C LYS A 85 -13.34 19.26 3.98
N GLY A 86 -14.13 19.68 4.97
CA GLY A 86 -15.56 19.87 4.82
C GLY A 86 -15.92 21.00 3.83
N PRO A 87 -17.21 21.26 3.63
CA PRO A 87 -17.70 22.29 2.72
C PRO A 87 -17.00 23.64 2.93
N LYS A 88 -16.64 24.32 1.83
CA LYS A 88 -15.90 25.60 1.83
C LYS A 88 -14.53 25.55 2.52
N ASN A 89 -13.91 24.37 2.59
CA ASN A 89 -12.63 24.11 3.28
C ASN A 89 -12.66 24.45 4.78
N VAL A 90 -13.83 24.35 5.40
CA VAL A 90 -14.02 24.62 6.83
C VAL A 90 -13.84 23.34 7.63
N GLY A 91 -13.11 23.44 8.74
CA GLY A 91 -12.86 22.33 9.68
C GLY A 91 -11.64 21.47 9.32
N PRO A 92 -11.28 20.52 10.19
CA PRO A 92 -10.16 19.61 9.97
C PRO A 92 -10.50 18.57 8.89
N SER A 93 -9.46 18.12 8.17
CA SER A 93 -9.51 16.91 7.34
C SER A 93 -9.33 15.65 8.20
N LEU A 94 -9.47 14.46 7.59
CA LEU A 94 -9.15 13.22 8.28
C LEU A 94 -7.68 13.20 8.72
N ASN A 95 -6.78 13.60 7.83
CA ASN A 95 -5.35 13.66 8.13
C ASN A 95 -5.00 14.62 9.28
N ASP A 96 -5.75 15.71 9.46
CA ASP A 96 -5.59 16.62 10.60
C ASP A 96 -6.06 16.00 11.93
N CYS A 97 -6.96 15.01 11.87
CA CYS A 97 -7.51 14.32 13.03
C CYS A 97 -6.72 13.05 13.42
N LEU A 98 -5.97 12.48 12.48
CA LEU A 98 -5.23 11.24 12.70
C LEU A 98 -3.90 11.50 13.43
N TYR A 99 -3.62 10.67 14.43
CA TYR A 99 -2.29 10.63 15.02
C TYR A 99 -1.28 10.06 14.02
N THR A 100 -0.35 10.89 13.55
CA THR A 100 0.66 10.50 12.54
C THR A 100 1.57 9.37 13.02
N GLY A 101 1.79 9.27 14.33
CA GLY A 101 2.76 8.34 14.90
C GLY A 101 4.20 8.82 14.81
N GLN A 102 5.10 8.10 15.48
CA GLN A 102 6.54 8.36 15.39
C GLN A 102 7.06 7.88 14.02
N SER A 103 8.03 8.59 13.45
CA SER A 103 8.76 8.06 12.30
C SER A 103 9.56 6.82 12.70
N LEU A 104 9.10 5.64 12.28
CA LEU A 104 9.78 4.37 12.46
C LEU A 104 10.62 3.95 11.25
N THR A 105 10.57 4.74 10.17
CA THR A 105 11.36 4.54 8.96
C THR A 105 12.81 4.94 9.23
N PRO A 106 13.79 4.06 8.97
CA PRO A 106 15.21 4.42 9.04
C PRO A 106 15.54 5.54 8.05
N LEU A 107 16.62 6.28 8.29
CA LEU A 107 17.10 7.27 7.35
C LEU A 107 17.51 6.58 6.04
N LEU A 108 16.94 7.04 4.92
CA LEU A 108 17.27 6.49 3.60
C LEU A 108 18.78 6.50 3.33
N PHE A 109 19.47 7.54 3.79
CA PHE A 109 20.94 7.63 3.68
C PHE A 109 21.65 6.47 4.39
N ASP A 110 21.23 6.11 5.60
CA ASP A 110 21.83 5.01 6.37
C ASP A 110 21.56 3.65 5.70
N ILE A 111 20.35 3.48 5.13
CA ILE A 111 19.98 2.29 4.37
C ILE A 111 20.91 2.16 3.15
N LEU A 112 21.07 3.23 2.37
CA LEU A 112 21.92 3.24 1.18
C LEU A 112 23.39 3.01 1.54
N LEU A 113 23.87 3.55 2.67
CA LEU A 113 25.24 3.36 3.12
C LEU A 113 25.50 1.89 3.48
N ARG A 114 24.62 1.26 4.28
CA ARG A 114 24.70 -0.18 4.60
C ARG A 114 24.63 -1.03 3.34
N PHE A 115 23.68 -0.73 2.47
CA PHE A 115 23.49 -1.43 1.21
C PHE A 115 24.77 -1.46 0.35
N ARG A 116 25.53 -0.35 0.32
CA ARG A 116 26.80 -0.27 -0.43
C ARG A 116 27.96 -1.06 0.19
N THR A 117 27.85 -1.50 1.43
CA THR A 117 28.92 -2.30 2.07
C THR A 117 28.93 -3.75 1.61
N HIS A 118 27.81 -4.25 1.07
CA HIS A 118 27.69 -5.65 0.67
C HIS A 118 28.26 -5.89 -0.72
N ARG A 119 29.05 -6.96 -0.88
CA ARG A 119 29.51 -7.40 -2.21
C ARG A 119 28.36 -7.86 -3.09
N LEU A 120 27.40 -8.60 -2.52
CA LEU A 120 26.20 -9.11 -3.17
C LEU A 120 24.98 -8.38 -2.62
N ALA A 121 24.43 -7.50 -3.43
CA ALA A 121 23.26 -6.69 -3.10
C ALA A 121 21.96 -7.48 -3.37
N ILE A 122 20.95 -7.29 -2.53
CA ILE A 122 19.60 -7.83 -2.67
C ILE A 122 18.61 -6.69 -2.49
N THR A 123 17.67 -6.56 -3.43
CA THR A 123 16.50 -5.68 -3.24
C THR A 123 15.22 -6.44 -3.51
N SER A 124 14.14 -6.07 -2.83
CA SER A 124 12.78 -6.61 -3.02
C SER A 124 11.74 -5.61 -2.55
N ASP A 125 10.48 -5.79 -2.92
CA ASP A 125 9.35 -4.99 -2.43
C ASP A 125 8.28 -5.85 -1.77
N ILE A 126 7.61 -5.31 -0.76
CA ILE A 126 6.44 -5.91 -0.12
C ILE A 126 5.24 -5.73 -1.05
N GLU A 127 4.66 -6.84 -1.49
CA GLU A 127 3.47 -6.78 -2.32
C GLU A 127 2.31 -6.13 -1.57
N LYS A 128 1.85 -4.97 -2.09
CA LYS A 128 0.66 -4.26 -1.61
C LYS A 128 0.70 -4.05 -0.08
N ALA A 129 1.85 -3.65 0.46
CA ALA A 129 2.15 -3.60 1.90
C ALA A 129 1.00 -3.10 2.79
N PHE A 130 0.41 -1.95 2.48
CA PHE A 130 -0.71 -1.39 3.24
C PHE A 130 -1.96 -2.27 3.21
N LEU A 131 -2.29 -2.88 2.06
CA LEU A 131 -3.51 -3.67 1.90
C LEU A 131 -3.46 -5.00 2.67
N ASN A 132 -2.28 -5.43 3.12
CA ASN A 132 -2.13 -6.62 3.97
C ASN A 132 -2.60 -6.36 5.41
N ILE A 133 -2.82 -5.10 5.81
CA ILE A 133 -3.23 -4.71 7.16
C ILE A 133 -4.74 -4.45 7.20
N SER A 134 -5.45 -5.18 8.07
CA SER A 134 -6.88 -4.98 8.32
C SER A 134 -7.16 -3.77 9.20
N ILE A 135 -8.25 -3.06 8.92
CA ILE A 135 -8.78 -1.98 9.74
C ILE A 135 -9.90 -2.51 10.64
N SER A 136 -9.82 -2.17 11.92
CA SER A 136 -10.86 -2.46 12.92
C SER A 136 -12.23 -1.94 12.42
N PRO A 137 -13.32 -2.73 12.51
CA PRO A 137 -14.65 -2.33 12.04
C PRO A 137 -15.08 -0.94 12.53
N GLU A 138 -14.71 -0.57 13.76
CA GLU A 138 -15.04 0.72 14.38
C GLU A 138 -14.42 1.94 13.68
N HIS A 139 -13.34 1.75 12.93
CA HIS A 139 -12.62 2.81 12.23
C HIS A 139 -12.93 2.88 10.73
N ARG A 140 -13.57 1.85 10.16
CA ARG A 140 -13.84 1.78 8.71
C ARG A 140 -14.75 2.89 8.22
N ASN A 141 -15.65 3.39 9.08
CA ASN A 141 -16.55 4.48 8.74
C ASN A 141 -15.85 5.84 8.49
N PHE A 142 -14.58 5.98 8.86
CA PHE A 142 -13.77 7.15 8.49
C PHE A 142 -13.12 7.01 7.11
N LEU A 143 -13.17 5.83 6.51
CA LEU A 143 -12.56 5.48 5.23
C LEU A 143 -13.64 5.17 4.19
N ARG A 144 -14.79 5.85 4.26
CA ARG A 144 -15.85 5.69 3.25
C ARG A 144 -15.45 6.39 1.96
N PHE A 145 -16.04 5.99 0.86
CA PHE A 145 -16.04 6.75 -0.38
C PHE A 145 -17.31 6.45 -1.17
N VAL A 146 -17.59 7.26 -2.19
CA VAL A 146 -18.79 7.12 -3.04
C VAL A 146 -18.40 6.70 -4.44
N TRP A 147 -19.15 5.77 -5.02
CA TRP A 147 -19.05 5.40 -6.43
C TRP A 147 -20.45 5.17 -7.01
N VAL A 148 -20.54 4.74 -8.27
CA VAL A 148 -21.80 4.49 -8.97
C VAL A 148 -22.06 3.00 -9.11
N ASN A 149 -23.33 2.60 -9.12
CA ASN A 149 -23.74 1.20 -9.28
C ASN A 149 -23.45 0.67 -10.71
N ASN A 150 -23.61 1.52 -11.72
CA ASN A 150 -23.38 1.19 -13.12
C ASN A 150 -22.89 2.43 -13.89
N ILE A 151 -21.70 2.34 -14.49
CA ILE A 151 -21.11 3.47 -15.23
C ILE A 151 -21.78 3.77 -16.57
N GLU A 152 -22.56 2.81 -17.11
CA GLU A 152 -23.22 2.91 -18.42
C GLU A 152 -24.58 3.63 -18.34
N ASP A 153 -25.18 3.74 -17.14
CA ASP A 153 -26.46 4.42 -16.97
C ASP A 153 -26.29 5.95 -17.15
N GLU A 154 -27.30 6.61 -17.72
CA GLU A 154 -27.29 8.06 -17.91
C GLU A 154 -27.27 8.80 -16.56
N ASP A 155 -28.08 8.33 -15.61
CA ASP A 155 -28.18 8.81 -14.23
C ASP A 155 -27.99 7.65 -13.23
N PRO A 156 -26.74 7.27 -12.94
CA PRO A 156 -26.46 6.11 -12.13
C PRO A 156 -26.64 6.38 -10.64
N ALA A 157 -27.13 5.38 -9.90
CA ALA A 157 -27.31 5.49 -8.47
C ALA A 157 -25.96 5.55 -7.75
N ILE A 158 -25.82 6.51 -6.83
CA ILE A 158 -24.63 6.63 -5.98
C ILE A 158 -24.73 5.61 -4.85
N GLU A 159 -23.62 4.91 -4.64
CA GLU A 159 -23.45 3.95 -3.56
C GLU A 159 -22.27 4.31 -2.68
N VAL A 160 -22.35 3.87 -1.43
CA VAL A 160 -21.32 4.10 -0.43
C VAL A 160 -20.52 2.83 -0.19
N PHE A 161 -19.22 2.98 -0.25
CA PHE A 161 -18.24 1.93 -0.01
C PHE A 161 -17.34 2.34 1.16
N ARG A 162 -16.66 1.38 1.79
CA ARG A 162 -15.64 1.65 2.81
C ARG A 162 -14.47 0.69 2.73
N PHE A 163 -13.28 1.16 3.09
CA PHE A 163 -12.10 0.32 3.16
C PHE A 163 -12.12 -0.60 4.38
N THR A 164 -11.73 -1.86 4.16
CA THR A 164 -11.48 -2.85 5.21
C THR A 164 -10.00 -3.01 5.51
N ARG A 165 -9.13 -2.47 4.63
CA ARG A 165 -7.67 -2.52 4.71
C ARG A 165 -7.07 -1.12 4.79
N LEU A 166 -5.82 -1.03 5.24
CA LEU A 166 -5.14 0.25 5.43
C LEU A 166 -4.97 1.00 4.09
N VAL A 167 -5.41 2.25 4.07
CA VAL A 167 -5.45 3.08 2.86
C VAL A 167 -4.15 3.87 2.69
N PHE A 168 -3.66 3.97 1.46
CA PHE A 168 -2.54 4.85 1.15
C PHE A 168 -2.96 6.32 1.20
N GLY A 169 -2.12 7.21 1.75
CA GLY A 169 -2.39 8.65 1.81
C GLY A 169 -2.93 9.16 3.14
N LEU A 170 -3.15 8.28 4.13
CA LEU A 170 -3.35 8.70 5.51
C LEU A 170 -2.01 9.08 6.15
N THR A 171 -2.00 10.12 6.99
CA THR A 171 -0.80 10.54 7.74
C THR A 171 -0.28 9.44 8.67
N SER A 172 -1.17 8.60 9.21
CA SER A 172 -0.83 7.49 10.11
C SER A 172 -0.41 6.20 9.39
N SER A 173 -0.69 6.04 8.09
CA SER A 173 -0.44 4.78 7.37
C SER A 173 1.02 4.33 7.40
N PRO A 174 2.04 5.20 7.20
CA PRO A 174 3.43 4.79 7.29
C PRO A 174 3.81 4.27 8.68
N TYR A 175 3.31 4.90 9.75
CA TYR A 175 3.55 4.43 11.11
C TYR A 175 2.90 3.07 11.34
N ILE A 176 1.62 2.91 10.99
CA ILE A 176 0.88 1.66 11.18
C ILE A 176 1.57 0.50 10.44
N LEU A 177 2.02 0.72 9.20
CA LEU A 177 2.75 -0.29 8.45
C LEU A 177 4.05 -0.71 9.15
N ASN A 178 4.90 0.25 9.48
CA ASN A 178 6.18 -0.02 10.14
C ASN A 178 6.00 -0.65 11.53
N ALA A 179 5.03 -0.18 12.32
CA ALA A 179 4.75 -0.73 13.63
C ALA A 179 4.25 -2.18 13.53
N THR A 180 3.40 -2.48 12.54
CA THR A 180 2.90 -3.84 12.30
C THR A 180 4.02 -4.79 11.90
N ILE A 181 4.90 -4.37 10.97
CA ILE A 181 6.05 -5.17 10.55
C ILE A 181 7.02 -5.39 11.73
N ARG A 182 7.32 -4.34 12.51
CA ARG A 182 8.19 -4.47 13.70
C ARG A 182 7.59 -5.42 14.73
N HIS A 183 6.30 -5.29 15.03
CA HIS A 183 5.61 -6.18 15.96
C HIS A 183 5.67 -7.65 15.51
N HIS A 184 5.54 -7.90 14.21
CA HIS A 184 5.74 -9.23 13.63
C HIS A 184 7.18 -9.72 13.81
N LEU A 185 8.17 -8.88 13.47
CA LEU A 185 9.59 -9.23 13.58
C LEU A 185 10.06 -9.43 15.04
N ASP A 186 9.44 -8.76 16.01
CA ASP A 186 9.77 -8.88 17.43
C ASP A 186 9.57 -10.31 17.96
N GLN A 187 8.73 -11.12 17.31
CA GLN A 187 8.57 -12.55 17.65
C GLN A 187 9.86 -13.35 17.49
N TYR A 188 10.78 -12.89 16.62
CA TYR A 188 12.08 -13.52 16.39
C TYR A 188 13.22 -12.85 17.17
N ALA A 189 12.96 -11.81 17.97
CA ALA A 189 14.01 -11.01 18.60
C ALA A 189 14.85 -11.81 19.60
N GLN A 190 14.28 -12.84 20.23
CA GLN A 190 15.02 -13.71 21.14
C GLN A 190 15.89 -14.73 20.40
N GLN A 191 15.37 -15.35 19.34
CA GLN A 191 16.07 -16.43 18.62
C GLN A 191 17.05 -15.90 17.56
N ASP A 192 16.76 -14.75 16.96
CA ASP A 192 17.53 -14.18 15.85
C ASP A 192 17.55 -12.64 15.89
N PRO A 193 18.10 -12.03 16.95
CA PRO A 193 18.17 -10.57 17.10
C PRO A 193 18.94 -9.89 15.97
N GLY A 194 19.92 -10.58 15.38
CA GLY A 194 20.70 -10.09 14.25
C GLY A 194 19.83 -9.89 13.02
N PHE A 195 19.02 -10.90 12.66
CA PHE A 195 18.07 -10.78 11.56
C PHE A 195 17.03 -9.68 11.79
N VAL A 196 16.45 -9.60 12.99
CA VAL A 196 15.44 -8.57 13.28
C VAL A 196 16.03 -7.18 13.09
N LYS A 197 17.23 -6.95 13.64
CA LYS A 197 17.94 -5.68 13.48
C LYS A 197 18.25 -5.38 12.00
N GLU A 198 18.69 -6.38 11.25
CA GLU A 198 18.99 -6.24 9.83
C GLU A 198 17.74 -5.80 9.05
N VAL A 199 16.65 -6.58 9.14
CA VAL A 199 15.44 -6.31 8.36
C VAL A 199 14.81 -4.97 8.71
N VAL A 200 14.72 -4.64 10.01
CA VAL A 200 14.17 -3.36 10.46
C VAL A 200 14.99 -2.18 9.95
N ASN A 201 16.32 -2.32 9.86
CA ASN A 201 17.20 -1.26 9.39
C ASN A 201 17.35 -1.21 7.86
N SER A 202 16.84 -2.21 7.15
CA SER A 202 16.96 -2.35 5.69
C SER A 202 15.62 -2.16 4.96
N LEU A 203 14.53 -1.95 5.69
CA LEU A 203 13.22 -1.61 5.15
C LEU A 203 13.02 -0.08 5.05
N TYR A 204 12.61 0.39 3.89
CA TYR A 204 12.13 1.73 3.63
C TYR A 204 10.68 1.67 3.14
N VAL A 205 9.72 1.80 4.07
CA VAL A 205 8.29 1.65 3.80
C VAL A 205 7.98 0.25 3.24
N ASP A 206 7.81 0.10 1.93
CA ASP A 206 7.55 -1.16 1.24
C ASP A 206 8.77 -1.75 0.53
N ASP A 207 9.88 -1.01 0.41
CA ASP A 207 11.11 -1.47 -0.23
C ASP A 207 12.10 -2.06 0.78
N TYR A 208 12.68 -3.21 0.46
CA TYR A 208 13.74 -3.87 1.23
C TYR A 208 15.05 -3.83 0.43
N THR A 209 16.14 -3.39 1.07
CA THR A 209 17.47 -3.38 0.46
C THR A 209 18.51 -3.85 1.47
N SER A 210 19.19 -4.97 1.19
CA SER A 210 20.33 -5.44 1.99
C SER A 210 21.33 -6.23 1.14
N GLY A 211 22.14 -7.09 1.74
CA GLY A 211 23.05 -7.95 1.01
C GLY A 211 23.93 -8.81 1.93
N ALA A 212 24.91 -9.47 1.33
CA ALA A 212 25.97 -10.18 2.04
C ALA A 212 27.26 -10.24 1.20
N ASP A 213 28.34 -10.77 1.77
CA ASP A 213 29.65 -10.81 1.10
C ASP A 213 29.92 -12.11 0.33
N ASP A 214 29.09 -13.13 0.51
CA ASP A 214 29.19 -14.41 -0.19
C ASP A 214 27.82 -14.94 -0.61
N LEU A 215 27.83 -15.81 -1.61
CA LEU A 215 26.63 -16.31 -2.29
C LEU A 215 25.70 -17.03 -1.32
N LYS A 216 26.27 -17.88 -0.46
CA LYS A 216 25.53 -18.66 0.52
C LYS A 216 24.83 -17.75 1.52
N SER A 217 25.56 -16.80 2.13
CA SER A 217 24.98 -15.85 3.09
C SER A 217 23.89 -14.99 2.46
N ALA A 218 24.08 -14.56 1.21
CA ALA A 218 23.08 -13.76 0.49
C ALA A 218 21.81 -14.56 0.18
N SER A 219 21.96 -15.81 -0.28
CA SER A 219 20.87 -16.74 -0.56
C SER A 219 20.07 -17.08 0.70
N GLU A 220 20.78 -17.42 1.80
CA GLU A 220 20.17 -17.67 3.11
C GLU A 220 19.42 -16.46 3.65
N LEU A 221 19.97 -15.24 3.50
CA LEU A 221 19.31 -14.01 3.90
C LEU A 221 18.02 -13.79 3.09
N ALA A 222 18.08 -13.88 1.77
CA ALA A 222 16.91 -13.69 0.90
C ALA A 222 15.80 -14.70 1.23
N LEU A 223 16.15 -15.98 1.40
CA LEU A 223 15.22 -17.04 1.77
C LEU A 223 14.58 -16.76 3.13
N LYS A 224 15.40 -16.42 4.14
CA LYS A 224 14.94 -16.15 5.50
C LYS A 224 14.01 -14.94 5.56
N VAL A 225 14.37 -13.84 4.88
CA VAL A 225 13.50 -12.65 4.76
C VAL A 225 12.18 -13.02 4.13
N LYS A 226 12.21 -13.77 3.03
CA LYS A 226 11.00 -14.16 2.32
C LYS A 226 10.07 -15.02 3.19
N GLN A 227 10.61 -16.03 3.87
CA GLN A 227 9.83 -16.93 4.72
C GLN A 227 9.22 -16.18 5.90
N ARG A 228 10.04 -15.46 6.67
CA ARG A 228 9.57 -14.78 7.89
C ARG A 228 8.59 -13.66 7.57
N MET A 229 8.80 -12.89 6.51
CA MET A 229 7.82 -11.86 6.13
C MET A 229 6.50 -12.48 5.67
N LEU A 230 6.55 -13.61 4.94
CA LEU A 230 5.35 -14.32 4.51
C LEU A 230 4.53 -14.89 5.69
N GLU A 231 5.19 -15.35 6.76
CA GLU A 231 4.53 -15.77 8.01
C GLU A 231 3.70 -14.63 8.63
N GLY A 232 4.12 -13.38 8.45
CA GLY A 232 3.39 -12.18 8.87
C GLY A 232 2.35 -11.69 7.87
N GLY A 233 2.12 -12.41 6.76
CA GLY A 233 1.24 -11.99 5.68
C GLY A 233 1.84 -10.97 4.72
N PHE A 234 3.16 -10.70 4.81
CA PHE A 234 3.87 -9.75 3.94
C PHE A 234 4.66 -10.50 2.87
N ASN A 235 4.04 -10.70 1.70
CA ASN A 235 4.70 -11.35 0.58
C ASN A 235 5.82 -10.47 -0.02
N MET A 236 7.07 -10.91 0.09
CA MET A 236 8.23 -10.28 -0.55
C MET A 236 8.33 -10.71 -2.01
N ARG A 237 8.42 -9.76 -2.92
CA ARG A 237 8.51 -10.01 -4.37
C ARG A 237 9.57 -9.13 -5.04
N LYS A 238 9.73 -9.32 -6.35
CA LYS A 238 10.67 -8.59 -7.20
C LYS A 238 12.12 -8.60 -6.67
N PHE A 239 12.54 -9.75 -6.14
CA PHE A 239 13.92 -9.96 -5.75
C PHE A 239 14.85 -9.69 -6.95
N THR A 240 15.82 -8.80 -6.75
CA THR A 240 16.88 -8.48 -7.71
C THR A 240 18.24 -8.39 -7.00
N SER A 241 19.31 -8.56 -7.77
CA SER A 241 20.68 -8.55 -7.28
C SER A 241 21.65 -8.04 -8.34
N ASN A 242 22.84 -7.62 -7.91
CA ASN A 242 23.99 -7.38 -8.78
C ASN A 242 24.71 -8.67 -9.21
N SER A 243 24.34 -9.84 -8.67
CA SER A 243 24.89 -11.14 -9.05
C SER A 243 23.86 -12.00 -9.78
N THR A 244 24.18 -12.40 -11.01
CA THR A 244 23.38 -13.34 -11.80
C THR A 244 23.38 -14.74 -11.17
N GLU A 245 24.49 -15.14 -10.54
CA GLU A 245 24.62 -16.41 -9.83
C GLU A 245 23.63 -16.50 -8.66
N LEU A 246 23.51 -15.41 -7.87
CA LEU A 246 22.53 -15.36 -6.79
C LEU A 246 21.09 -15.44 -7.30
N ILE A 247 20.77 -14.74 -8.39
CA ILE A 247 19.44 -14.81 -8.97
C ILE A 247 19.11 -16.23 -9.45
N GLN A 248 20.05 -16.92 -10.10
CA GLN A 248 19.85 -18.30 -10.54
C GLN A 248 19.60 -19.23 -9.35
N GLU A 249 20.39 -19.11 -8.29
CA GLU A 249 20.19 -19.92 -7.07
C GLU A 249 18.81 -19.68 -6.44
N LEU A 250 18.35 -18.42 -6.39
CA LEU A 250 17.02 -18.10 -5.90
C LEU A 250 15.90 -18.63 -6.82
N GLN A 251 16.11 -18.68 -8.15
CA GLN A 251 15.11 -19.23 -9.09
C GLN A 251 14.83 -20.71 -8.84
N ASP A 252 15.87 -21.48 -8.48
CA ASP A 252 15.76 -22.92 -8.24
C ASP A 252 14.99 -23.22 -6.94
N ILE A 253 14.83 -22.21 -6.07
CA ILE A 253 14.03 -22.31 -4.85
C ILE A 253 12.56 -22.03 -5.17
N LYS A 254 11.70 -23.05 -5.00
CA LYS A 254 10.25 -23.00 -5.28
C LYS A 254 9.54 -21.78 -4.67
N LEU A 255 9.96 -21.34 -3.47
CA LEU A 255 9.38 -20.17 -2.80
C LEU A 255 9.49 -18.89 -3.64
N PHE A 256 10.46 -18.78 -4.55
CA PHE A 256 10.68 -17.61 -5.40
C PHE A 256 10.00 -17.67 -6.77
N SER A 257 9.28 -18.76 -7.09
CA SER A 257 8.43 -18.81 -8.28
C SER A 257 7.47 -17.61 -8.28
N ASN A 258 7.54 -16.76 -9.31
CA ASN A 258 6.81 -15.49 -9.48
C ASN A 258 7.27 -14.27 -8.65
N SER A 259 8.40 -14.36 -7.96
CA SER A 259 8.91 -13.27 -7.09
C SER A 259 10.26 -12.71 -7.49
N LEU A 260 10.78 -13.11 -8.64
CA LEU A 260 12.03 -12.61 -9.21
C LEU A 260 11.69 -11.73 -10.41
N ASN A 261 12.43 -10.65 -10.61
CA ASN A 261 12.28 -9.86 -11.84
C ASN A 261 13.08 -10.50 -12.97
N PRO A 262 12.52 -10.65 -14.18
CA PRO A 262 13.21 -11.34 -15.28
C PRO A 262 14.49 -10.65 -15.75
N THR A 263 14.66 -9.34 -15.54
CA THR A 263 15.82 -8.62 -16.10
C THR A 263 16.01 -7.26 -15.43
N LEU A 264 16.77 -7.18 -14.35
CA LEU A 264 17.41 -5.94 -13.90
C LEU A 264 18.73 -6.31 -13.22
N THR A 265 19.81 -6.31 -14.00
CA THR A 265 21.17 -6.27 -13.44
C THR A 265 21.32 -4.92 -12.75
N LEU A 266 21.49 -4.92 -11.43
CA LEU A 266 21.91 -3.72 -10.69
C LEU A 266 23.32 -3.36 -11.17
N ASN A 267 23.41 -2.60 -12.25
CA ASN A 267 24.66 -2.04 -12.75
C ASN A 267 25.09 -0.94 -11.78
N ALA A 268 25.73 -1.34 -10.68
CA ALA A 268 26.54 -0.44 -9.88
C ALA A 268 27.76 -0.04 -10.73
N LYS A 269 27.60 0.96 -11.59
CA LYS A 269 28.73 1.71 -12.10
C LYS A 269 29.07 2.76 -11.05
N CYS A 270 30.25 2.62 -10.46
CA CYS A 270 30.89 3.63 -9.62
C CYS A 270 30.98 4.98 -10.35
#